data_AF-A0A6G4ASC0-F1
#
_entry.id   AF-A0A6G4ASC0-F1
#
_cell.length_a   1.000
_cell.length_b   1.000
_cell.length_c   1.000
_cell.angle_alpha   90.00
_cell.angle_beta   90.00
_cell.angle_gamma   90.00
#
_symmetry.space_group_name_H-M   'P 1'
#
loop_
_entity.id
_entity.type
_entity.pdbx_description
1 polymer ?
#
loop_
_entity_poly.entity_id
_entity_poly.type
_entity_poly.pdbx_seq_one_letter_code
_entity_poly.pdbx_strand_id
1 'polypeptide(L)'
;MTKKGDGNSAAGPVEVIKQETLAMCGGCGEPLPPLKPGRGRPREFHSGKCRMRAHRKKRQPGPDALRAEALAILADLRLPALGDRELDQLDAETLPEVVRHAQAARAALARLTELIPAASVPPGRPSWSHPPSSTSP
;
A
#
# COMPACT_ATOMS: atom_id res chain seq x y z
N MET A 1 70.50 -39.17 -22.67
CA MET A 1 70.27 -38.47 -23.95
C MET A 1 68.82 -38.70 -24.38
N THR A 2 68.05 -37.61 -24.58
CA THR A 2 66.92 -37.42 -25.53
C THR A 2 65.71 -38.41 -25.49
N LYS A 3 64.42 -38.05 -25.58
CA LYS A 3 63.68 -36.81 -25.94
C LYS A 3 62.17 -37.12 -26.01
N LYS A 4 61.32 -36.10 -25.73
CA LYS A 4 59.88 -35.89 -26.10
C LYS A 4 58.83 -36.84 -25.48
N GLY A 5 57.74 -36.35 -24.86
CA GLY A 5 56.72 -35.43 -25.40
C GLY A 5 55.78 -36.29 -26.27
N ASP A 6 54.51 -36.51 -25.95
CA ASP A 6 53.36 -35.60 -26.09
C ASP A 6 52.19 -36.22 -25.27
N GLY A 7 51.37 -35.52 -24.47
CA GLY A 7 50.59 -34.35 -24.86
C GLY A 7 49.29 -34.79 -25.55
N ASN A 8 48.24 -35.16 -24.80
CA ASN A 8 46.88 -35.03 -25.33
C ASN A 8 45.83 -34.83 -24.22
N SER A 9 45.72 -33.58 -23.78
CA SER A 9 44.54 -33.05 -23.10
C SER A 9 43.40 -32.95 -24.12
N ALA A 10 42.52 -33.95 -24.15
CA ALA A 10 41.23 -33.82 -24.82
C ALA A 10 40.27 -33.04 -23.90
N ALA A 11 40.50 -31.74 -23.78
CA ALA A 11 39.49 -30.82 -23.28
C ALA A 11 38.42 -30.72 -24.37
N GLY A 12 37.30 -31.42 -24.17
CA GLY A 12 36.12 -31.30 -25.02
C GLY A 12 35.67 -29.84 -25.13
N PRO A 13 34.98 -29.47 -26.22
CA PRO A 13 34.53 -28.10 -26.42
C PRO A 13 33.65 -27.69 -25.24
N VAL A 14 34.10 -26.67 -24.52
CA VAL A 14 33.28 -25.98 -23.52
C VAL A 14 32.17 -25.30 -24.31
N GLU A 15 31.01 -25.94 -24.41
CA GLU A 15 29.80 -25.29 -24.92
C GLU A 15 29.53 -24.08 -24.02
N VAL A 16 29.89 -22.89 -24.51
CA VAL A 16 29.50 -21.63 -23.91
C VAL A 16 27.99 -21.52 -24.13
N ILE A 17 27.23 -22.05 -23.17
CA ILE A 17 25.79 -21.81 -23.08
C ILE A 17 25.64 -20.31 -22.88
N LYS A 18 25.38 -19.58 -23.97
CA LYS A 18 24.92 -18.18 -23.91
C LYS A 18 23.58 -18.21 -23.20
N GLN A 19 23.61 -18.05 -21.87
CA GLN A 19 22.41 -17.73 -21.11
C GLN A 19 21.99 -16.33 -21.56
N GLU A 20 21.11 -16.25 -22.54
CA GLU A 20 20.41 -15.01 -22.86
C GLU A 20 19.59 -14.65 -21.61
N THR A 21 20.11 -13.70 -20.82
CA THR A 21 19.35 -13.10 -19.73
C THR A 21 18.17 -12.37 -20.33
N LEU A 22 16.99 -13.01 -20.33
CA LEU A 22 15.76 -12.39 -20.78
C LEU A 22 15.46 -11.19 -19.87
N ALA A 23 15.39 -9.99 -20.46
CA ALA A 23 14.97 -8.81 -19.72
C ALA A 23 13.55 -9.02 -19.19
N MET A 24 13.26 -8.59 -17.97
CA MET A 24 11.96 -8.78 -17.32
C MET A 24 11.10 -7.52 -17.44
N CYS A 25 9.80 -7.69 -17.65
CA CYS A 25 8.87 -6.57 -17.72
C CYS A 25 8.66 -5.96 -16.34
N GLY A 26 8.92 -4.66 -16.20
CA GLY A 26 8.73 -3.94 -14.93
C GLY A 26 7.27 -3.77 -14.49
N GLY A 27 6.29 -4.26 -15.28
CA GLY A 27 4.87 -4.18 -14.98
C GLY A 27 4.25 -5.48 -14.48
N CYS A 28 4.49 -6.60 -15.17
CA CYS A 28 3.94 -7.91 -14.81
C CYS A 28 4.98 -8.91 -14.29
N GLY A 29 6.29 -8.64 -14.46
CA GLY A 29 7.35 -9.56 -14.06
C GLY A 29 7.58 -10.73 -15.02
N GLU A 30 6.92 -10.76 -16.19
CA GLU A 30 7.18 -11.79 -17.19
C GLU A 30 8.35 -11.41 -18.12
N PRO A 31 9.04 -12.41 -18.71
CA PRO A 31 10.11 -12.17 -19.68
C PRO A 31 9.64 -11.33 -20.86
N LEU A 32 10.45 -10.36 -21.26
CA LEU A 32 10.22 -9.54 -22.44
C LEU A 32 10.61 -10.32 -23.70
N PRO A 33 9.90 -10.10 -24.81
CA PRO A 33 10.28 -10.71 -26.08
C PRO A 33 11.70 -10.28 -26.46
N PRO A 34 12.52 -11.20 -27.01
CA PRO A 34 13.90 -10.91 -27.36
C PRO A 34 13.97 -9.74 -28.34
N LEU A 35 14.92 -8.84 -28.10
CA LEU A 35 15.17 -7.71 -28.98
C LEU A 35 15.74 -8.22 -30.30
N LYS A 36 15.14 -7.81 -31.41
CA LYS A 36 15.71 -8.07 -32.73
C LYS A 36 17.05 -7.33 -32.85
N PRO A 37 18.13 -7.99 -33.30
CA PRO A 37 19.42 -7.33 -33.50
C PRO A 37 19.27 -6.13 -34.44
N GLY A 38 19.83 -4.98 -34.05
CA GLY A 38 20.03 -3.85 -34.95
C GLY A 38 18.95 -2.76 -35.00
N ARG A 39 17.86 -2.82 -34.20
CA ARG A 39 16.97 -1.65 -34.03
C ARG A 39 16.36 -1.52 -32.64
N GLY A 40 16.61 -0.37 -32.01
CA GLY A 40 15.80 0.17 -30.91
C GLY A 40 16.39 0.03 -29.51
N ARG A 41 15.97 0.92 -28.61
CA ARG A 41 16.24 0.84 -27.16
C ARG A 41 15.58 -0.42 -26.59
N PRO A 42 16.20 -1.12 -25.62
CA PRO A 42 15.56 -2.20 -24.88
C PRO A 42 14.16 -1.80 -24.37
N ARG A 43 13.15 -2.65 -24.63
CA ARG A 43 11.82 -2.47 -24.05
C ARG A 43 11.90 -2.72 -22.55
N GLU A 44 11.20 -1.92 -21.76
CA GLU A 44 11.07 -2.11 -20.30
C GLU A 44 9.73 -2.77 -19.91
N PHE A 45 8.75 -2.71 -20.81
CA PHE A 45 7.39 -3.19 -20.59
C PHE A 45 6.86 -3.87 -21.86
N HIS A 46 6.01 -4.89 -21.72
CA HIS A 46 5.32 -5.51 -22.87
C HIS A 46 4.40 -4.54 -23.60
N SER A 47 3.75 -3.64 -22.86
CA SER A 47 2.70 -2.76 -23.37
C SER A 47 2.49 -1.52 -22.48
N GLY A 48 1.71 -0.57 -22.99
CA GLY A 48 1.22 0.57 -22.21
C GLY A 48 0.48 0.14 -20.94
N LYS A 49 -0.27 -0.98 -20.96
CA LYS A 49 -0.94 -1.53 -19.77
C LYS A 49 0.06 -1.92 -18.68
N CYS A 50 1.16 -2.59 -19.04
CA CYS A 50 2.21 -2.94 -18.08
C CYS A 50 2.93 -1.71 -17.52
N ARG A 51 3.15 -0.69 -18.35
CA ARG A 51 3.68 0.60 -17.89
C ARG A 51 2.74 1.26 -16.88
N MET A 52 1.43 1.30 -17.17
CA MET A 52 0.44 1.84 -16.25
C MET A 52 0.34 1.03 -14.95
N ARG A 53 0.40 -0.31 -15.01
CA ARG A 53 0.46 -1.17 -13.83
C ARG A 53 1.67 -0.84 -12.96
N ALA A 54 2.84 -0.68 -13.56
CA ALA A 54 4.05 -0.28 -12.85
C ALA A 54 3.92 1.11 -12.21
N HIS A 55 3.36 2.09 -12.93
CA HIS A 55 3.09 3.42 -12.36
C HIS A 55 2.08 3.39 -11.22
N ARG A 56 1.01 2.59 -11.34
CA ARG A 56 0.02 2.42 -10.25
C ARG A 56 0.68 1.80 -9.02
N LYS A 57 1.49 0.76 -9.19
CA LYS A 57 2.25 0.13 -8.10
C LYS A 57 3.20 1.14 -7.42
N LYS A 58 3.88 1.99 -8.18
CA LYS A 58 4.74 3.07 -7.63
C LYS A 58 3.97 4.16 -6.89
N ARG A 59 2.68 4.36 -7.21
CA ARG A 59 1.81 5.34 -6.56
C ARG A 59 0.98 4.74 -5.43
N GLN A 60 1.09 3.43 -5.17
CA GLN A 60 0.46 2.87 -3.98
C GLN A 60 1.12 3.54 -2.76
N PRO A 61 0.31 4.02 -1.81
CA PRO A 61 0.84 4.56 -0.58
C PRO A 61 1.76 3.53 0.08
N GLY A 62 2.91 4.00 0.56
CA GLY A 62 3.83 3.14 1.29
C GLY A 62 3.20 2.60 2.58
N PRO A 63 3.80 1.56 3.19
CA PRO A 63 3.28 0.97 4.42
C PRO A 63 3.07 2.01 5.54
N ASP A 64 3.98 2.97 5.69
CA ASP A 64 3.86 4.01 6.72
C ASP A 64 2.67 4.96 6.48
N ALA A 65 2.40 5.29 5.21
CA ALA A 65 1.26 6.12 4.84
C ALA A 65 -0.06 5.38 5.09
N LEU A 66 -0.11 4.08 4.79
CA LEU A 66 -1.27 3.22 5.07
C LEU A 66 -1.50 3.06 6.58
N ARG A 67 -0.43 2.95 7.39
CA ARG A 67 -0.53 2.90 8.86
C ARG A 67 -1.10 4.19 9.43
N ALA A 68 -0.57 5.34 9.01
CA ALA A 68 -1.06 6.64 9.43
C ALA A 68 -2.54 6.83 9.07
N GLU A 69 -2.96 6.38 7.88
CA GLU A 69 -4.36 6.43 7.46
C GLU A 69 -5.25 5.50 8.31
N ALA A 70 -4.82 4.27 8.58
CA ALA A 70 -5.55 3.35 9.45
C ALA A 70 -5.75 3.93 10.85
N LEU A 71 -4.69 4.49 11.46
CA LEU A 71 -4.74 5.14 12.77
C LEU A 71 -5.72 6.30 12.81
N ALA A 72 -5.68 7.18 11.80
CA ALA A 72 -6.60 8.31 11.72
C ALA A 72 -8.06 7.86 11.68
N ILE A 73 -8.36 6.81 10.91
CA ILE A 73 -9.73 6.28 10.82
C ILE A 73 -10.16 5.59 12.12
N LEU A 74 -9.28 4.82 12.76
CA LEU A 74 -9.58 4.15 14.04
C LEU A 74 -9.81 5.15 15.17
N ALA A 75 -9.05 6.25 15.19
CA ALA A 75 -9.25 7.35 16.13
C ALA A 75 -10.63 8.02 15.92
N ASP A 76 -11.03 8.27 14.67
CA ASP A 76 -12.36 8.78 14.33
C ASP A 76 -13.48 7.83 14.79
N LEU A 77 -13.26 6.52 14.66
CA LEU A 77 -14.22 5.49 15.10
C LEU A 77 -14.23 5.26 16.62
N ARG A 78 -13.34 5.92 17.38
CA ARG A 78 -13.17 5.77 18.84
C ARG A 78 -13.08 4.31 19.29
N LEU A 79 -12.46 3.43 18.48
CA LEU A 79 -12.29 2.03 18.82
C LEU A 79 -11.17 1.88 19.86
N PRO A 80 -11.47 1.48 21.11
CA PRO A 80 -10.46 1.37 22.16
C PRO A 80 -9.84 -0.03 22.10
N ALA A 81 -8.88 -0.28 21.19
CA ALA A 81 -8.05 -1.51 21.25
C ALA A 81 -6.90 -1.60 20.24
N LEU A 82 -6.97 -0.95 19.08
CA LEU A 82 -5.89 -1.01 18.08
C LEU A 82 -4.93 0.15 18.32
N GLY A 83 -3.89 -0.08 19.12
CA GLY A 83 -2.80 0.86 19.27
C GLY A 83 -1.81 0.78 18.10
N ASP A 84 -0.88 1.72 18.06
CA ASP A 84 0.20 1.77 17.05
C ASP A 84 0.96 0.43 16.96
N ARG A 85 1.15 -0.24 18.10
CA ARG A 85 1.88 -1.51 18.20
C ARG A 85 1.21 -2.68 17.48
N GLU A 86 -0.12 -2.71 17.42
CA GLU A 86 -0.87 -3.76 16.73
C GLU A 86 -0.84 -3.55 15.21
N LEU A 87 -0.87 -2.30 14.74
CA LEU A 87 -0.75 -1.95 13.31
C LEU A 87 0.68 -2.11 12.78
N ASP A 88 1.68 -1.90 13.61
CA ASP A 88 3.09 -2.11 13.25
C ASP A 88 3.41 -3.58 12.95
N GLN A 89 2.69 -4.51 13.58
CA GLN A 89 2.86 -5.95 13.39
C GLN A 89 2.17 -6.50 12.12
N LEU A 90 1.34 -5.69 11.45
CA LEU A 90 0.68 -6.12 10.22
C LEU A 90 1.64 -6.12 9.04
N ASP A 91 1.51 -7.14 8.20
CA ASP A 91 2.23 -7.20 6.94
C ASP A 91 1.67 -6.21 5.90
N ALA A 92 2.45 -6.01 4.84
CA ALA A 92 2.13 -5.07 3.77
C ALA A 92 0.91 -5.47 2.92
N GLU A 93 0.48 -6.73 2.96
CA GLU A 93 -0.68 -7.23 2.21
C GLU A 93 -1.99 -7.06 3.01
N THR A 94 -1.91 -7.17 4.32
CA THR A 94 -3.04 -7.07 5.27
C THR A 94 -3.40 -5.61 5.56
N LEU A 95 -2.39 -4.74 5.61
CA LEU A 95 -2.58 -3.32 5.95
C LEU A 95 -3.54 -2.58 4.97
N PRO A 96 -3.47 -2.76 3.64
CA PRO A 96 -4.48 -2.23 2.71
C PRO A 96 -5.91 -2.71 3.00
N GLU A 97 -6.08 -3.98 3.42
CA GLU A 97 -7.41 -4.51 3.74
C GLU A 97 -7.99 -3.85 4.98
N VAL A 98 -7.16 -3.67 6.03
CA VAL A 98 -7.56 -2.97 7.25
C VAL A 98 -8.01 -1.54 6.94
N VAL A 99 -7.24 -0.78 6.14
CA VAL A 99 -7.64 0.57 5.71
C VAL A 99 -8.98 0.55 4.99
N ARG A 100 -9.18 -0.38 4.05
CA ARG A 100 -10.45 -0.51 3.31
C ARG A 100 -11.64 -0.79 4.23
N HIS A 101 -11.47 -1.69 5.21
CA HIS A 101 -12.53 -2.00 6.18
C HIS A 101 -12.80 -0.82 7.12
N ALA A 102 -11.77 -0.14 7.58
CA ALA A 102 -11.88 1.05 8.42
C ALA A 102 -12.64 2.17 7.68
N GLN A 103 -12.32 2.44 6.41
CA GLN A 103 -13.03 3.40 5.57
C GLN A 103 -14.51 3.04 5.41
N ALA A 104 -14.81 1.76 5.16
CA ALA A 104 -16.18 1.28 5.04
C ALA A 104 -16.98 1.47 6.33
N ALA A 105 -16.36 1.19 7.49
CA ALA A 105 -16.96 1.43 8.80
C ALA A 105 -17.23 2.91 9.04
N ARG A 106 -16.28 3.80 8.70
CA ARG A 106 -16.45 5.26 8.80
C ARG A 106 -17.62 5.75 7.94
N ALA A 107 -17.72 5.29 6.69
CA ALA A 107 -18.83 5.62 5.81
C ALA A 107 -20.18 5.09 6.32
N ALA A 108 -20.19 3.90 6.92
CA ALA A 108 -21.39 3.34 7.54
C ALA A 108 -21.84 4.15 8.76
N LEU A 109 -20.91 4.53 9.63
CA LEU A 109 -21.18 5.35 10.80
C LEU A 109 -21.75 6.71 10.40
N ALA A 110 -21.15 7.37 9.39
CA ALA A 110 -21.66 8.64 8.87
C ALA A 110 -23.12 8.53 8.41
N ARG A 111 -23.48 7.47 7.67
CA ARG A 111 -24.87 7.21 7.26
C ARG A 111 -25.79 6.97 8.45
N LEU A 112 -25.34 6.26 9.48
CA LEU A 112 -26.12 6.06 10.70
C LEU A 112 -26.36 7.39 11.43
N THR A 113 -25.36 8.27 11.48
CA THR A 113 -25.52 9.62 12.06
C THR A 113 -26.54 10.47 11.30
N GLU A 114 -26.63 10.35 9.97
CA GLU A 114 -27.68 11.02 9.18
C GLU A 114 -29.09 10.48 9.47
N LEU A 115 -29.19 9.17 9.78
CA LEU A 115 -30.46 8.51 10.10
C LEU A 115 -30.92 8.74 11.55
N ILE A 116 -30.01 9.08 12.46
CA ILE A 116 -30.34 9.43 13.84
C ILE A 116 -30.64 10.94 13.86
N PRO A 117 -31.92 11.35 13.96
CA PRO A 117 -32.23 12.78 14.06
C PRO A 117 -31.55 13.35 15.32
N ALA A 118 -30.94 14.53 15.18
CA ALA A 118 -30.19 15.26 16.22
C ALA A 118 -31.04 15.70 17.45
N ALA A 119 -32.17 15.06 17.71
CA ALA A 119 -33.12 15.38 18.75
C ALA A 119 -32.87 14.53 20.01
N SER A 120 -31.93 14.98 20.85
CA SER A 120 -32.04 14.79 22.32
C SER A 120 -31.07 15.69 23.11
N VAL A 121 -30.76 16.89 22.61
CA VAL A 121 -30.41 17.99 23.52
C VAL A 121 -31.66 18.85 23.64
N PRO A 122 -32.47 18.70 24.71
CA PRO A 122 -33.55 19.64 24.94
C PRO A 122 -32.95 21.05 25.04
N PRO A 123 -33.57 22.08 24.44
CA PRO A 123 -33.10 23.44 24.61
C PRO A 123 -33.00 23.71 26.11
N GLY A 124 -31.81 24.10 26.57
CA GLY A 124 -31.57 24.44 27.96
C GLY A 124 -32.67 25.39 28.43
N ARG A 125 -33.39 24.99 29.49
CA ARG A 125 -34.43 25.82 30.09
C ARG A 125 -33.82 27.21 30.35
N PRO A 126 -34.45 28.32 29.92
CA PRO A 126 -33.98 29.63 30.32
C PRO A 126 -34.03 29.70 31.85
N SER A 127 -32.88 29.93 32.48
CA SER A 127 -32.82 30.20 33.91
C SER A 127 -33.47 31.56 34.15
N TRP A 128 -34.74 31.56 34.52
CA TRP A 128 -35.37 32.73 35.11
C TRP A 128 -34.74 32.90 36.50
N SER A 129 -33.62 33.60 36.54
CA SER A 129 -33.06 34.11 37.78
C SER A 129 -34.05 35.15 38.30
N HIS A 130 -34.73 34.82 39.39
CA HIS A 130 -35.65 35.72 40.08
C HIS A 130 -34.95 37.05 40.42
N PRO A 131 -35.63 38.21 40.32
CA PRO A 131 -35.08 39.48 40.81
C PRO A 131 -34.92 39.45 42.34
N PRO A 132 -34.02 40.27 42.90
CA PRO A 132 -33.59 40.16 44.28
C PRO A 132 -34.70 40.52 45.26
N SER A 133 -34.76 39.78 46.37
CA SER A 133 -35.59 40.12 47.53
C SER A 133 -35.07 41.40 48.20
N SER A 134 -35.73 42.53 47.95
CA SER A 134 -35.61 43.72 48.79
C SER A 134 -35.97 43.34 50.23
N THR A 135 -34.98 43.40 51.12
CA THR A 135 -35.22 43.38 52.56
C THR A 135 -34.63 44.68 53.12
N SER A 136 -35.50 45.60 53.52
CA SER A 136 -35.18 46.70 54.42
C SER A 136 -36.29 46.81 55.46
N PRO A 137 -35.94 46.75 56.74
CA PRO A 137 -36.44 47.69 57.72
C PRO A 137 -35.38 48.73 58.10
#